data_AF-Q7NLZ0-F1
#
_entry.id   AF-Q7NLZ0-F1
#
_cell.length_a   1.000
_cell.length_b   1.000
_cell.length_c   1.000
_cell.angle_alpha   90.00
_cell.angle_beta   90.00
_cell.angle_gamma   90.00
#
_symmetry.space_group_name_H-M   'P 1'
#
loop_
_entity.id
_entity.type
_entity.pdbx_description
1 polymer ?
#
loop_
_entity_poly.entity_id
_entity_poly.type
_entity_poly.pdbx_seq_one_letter_code
_entity_poly.pdbx_strand_id
1 'polypeptide(L)'
;MAMRYRRRDNGASPCAIAPIRTVVQIGPQLRMFGQGAMSAKEECIVNGGLSAFILRGGDPKVPGLTFRAVVLWLHVALGTLVVGCLPVKAEVTAAGSGGAAVLWPLPAAMHPAVEQMPAEHESSITAVARHLAERESDPFQRIKALHDYVIRRMRYDEEALALGRWPAQDAQAVFASLRALCTGYAQLLTALGRSVGEEIVTLTGQVRTLSTFPGTALHAWNAARIQGRWYLIDAAWNGGSRRDGRFVGGYGTDYLFTPAPVFAFEHLPADPAWHLLGEPLSERDFVEQPLLPARFAGEGLKLEAVRHTSIGVQLQLANPQDRFVLARPVAPTVGGCTSPTGTVLEIRCDLSSPGRHRLQLFSSDRREGTYLWVGQIDIALPHQKSEGARNAPDTQVGEIE
;
A
#
# COMPACT_ATOMS: atom_id res chain seq x y z
N MET A 1 -1.18 -11.99 13.73
CA MET A 1 0.18 -12.47 14.08
C MET A 1 1.00 -11.29 14.59
N ALA A 2 1.72 -11.45 15.70
CA ALA A 2 2.54 -10.39 16.31
C ALA A 2 3.89 -10.95 16.82
N MET A 3 4.92 -10.11 16.80
CA MET A 3 6.27 -10.42 17.29
C MET A 3 6.63 -9.45 18.42
N ARG A 4 7.29 -9.94 19.48
CA ARG A 4 7.87 -9.06 20.51
C ARG A 4 9.35 -8.84 20.23
N TYR A 5 9.75 -7.58 20.19
CA TYR A 5 11.15 -7.17 20.07
C TYR A 5 11.58 -6.44 21.34
N ARG A 6 12.72 -6.86 21.90
CA ARG A 6 13.46 -6.14 22.95
C ARG A 6 14.91 -6.05 22.51
N ARG A 7 15.51 -4.88 22.64
CA ARG A 7 16.94 -4.74 22.46
C ARG A 7 17.63 -5.50 23.58
N ARG A 8 18.64 -6.32 23.27
CA ARG A 8 19.57 -6.79 24.30
C ARG A 8 20.53 -5.65 24.59
N ASP A 9 20.44 -5.08 25.79
CA ASP A 9 21.47 -4.20 26.30
C ASP A 9 22.71 -5.04 26.62
N ASN A 10 23.56 -5.22 25.62
CA ASN A 10 24.95 -5.56 25.88
C ASN A 10 25.62 -4.24 26.29
N GLY A 11 25.87 -4.07 27.59
CA GLY A 11 26.40 -2.83 28.19
C GLY A 11 27.72 -2.38 27.57
N ALA A 12 27.63 -1.59 26.51
CA ALA A 12 28.75 -0.84 25.93
C ALA A 12 28.42 0.64 26.03
N SER A 13 29.22 1.36 26.84
CA SER A 13 29.14 2.79 27.09
C SER A 13 29.15 3.61 25.79
N PRO A 14 28.37 4.70 25.68
CA PRO A 14 28.40 5.54 24.50
C PRO A 14 29.72 6.33 24.46
N CYS A 15 30.49 6.17 23.38
CA CYS A 15 31.57 7.10 23.03
C CYS A 15 30.96 8.49 22.79
N ALA A 16 31.45 9.47 23.54
CA ALA A 16 31.14 10.88 23.36
C ALA A 16 31.67 11.38 22.00
N ILE A 17 30.81 12.03 21.22
CA ILE A 17 31.21 12.79 20.03
C ILE A 17 31.21 14.27 20.43
N ALA A 18 32.38 14.90 20.36
CA ALA A 18 32.56 16.34 20.57
C ALA A 18 32.11 17.15 19.35
N PRO A 19 31.54 18.37 19.50
CA PRO A 19 31.09 19.19 18.38
C PRO A 19 32.26 19.95 17.75
N ILE A 20 32.45 19.81 16.43
CA ILE A 20 33.31 20.70 15.64
C ILE A 20 32.46 21.87 15.13
N ARG A 21 32.82 23.10 15.54
CA ARG A 21 32.32 24.34 14.94
C ARG A 21 33.23 24.71 13.76
N THR A 22 32.65 24.94 12.59
CA THR A 22 33.33 25.67 11.51
C THR A 22 32.41 26.79 11.04
N VAL A 23 32.87 28.03 11.21
CA VAL A 23 32.26 29.25 10.71
C VAL A 23 32.91 29.54 9.35
N VAL A 24 32.10 29.70 8.29
CA VAL A 24 32.58 30.22 7.01
C VAL A 24 31.81 31.51 6.70
N GLN A 25 32.56 32.59 6.53
CA GLN A 25 32.10 33.94 6.27
C GLN A 25 32.19 34.19 4.75
N ILE A 26 31.12 34.65 4.11
CA ILE A 26 31.11 35.00 2.68
C ILE A 26 30.72 36.48 2.54
N GLY A 27 31.58 37.27 1.90
CA GLY A 27 31.36 38.68 1.58
C GLY A 27 30.53 38.88 0.29
N PRO A 28 29.94 40.07 0.06
CA PRO A 28 29.04 40.31 -1.06
C PRO A 28 29.81 40.79 -2.29
N GLN A 29 29.40 40.42 -3.50
CA GLN A 29 29.25 41.30 -4.69
C GLN A 29 28.81 40.49 -5.92
N LEU A 30 27.61 40.75 -6.46
CA LEU A 30 27.37 40.80 -7.92
C LEU A 30 26.01 41.49 -8.20
N ARG A 31 26.06 42.57 -9.00
CA ARG A 31 24.90 43.35 -9.45
C ARG A 31 24.32 42.75 -10.73
N MET A 32 22.99 42.66 -10.82
CA MET A 32 22.26 42.34 -12.05
C MET A 32 21.86 43.62 -12.82
N PHE A 33 21.95 43.58 -14.15
CA PHE A 33 21.31 44.51 -15.07
C PHE A 33 20.34 43.74 -15.98
N GLY A 34 19.13 44.28 -16.18
CA GLY A 34 18.20 43.86 -17.24
C GLY A 34 16.80 43.45 -16.75
N GLN A 35 15.77 44.19 -17.20
CA GLN A 35 14.38 44.14 -16.74
C GLN A 35 13.58 42.96 -17.31
N GLY A 36 12.84 42.27 -16.43
CA GLY A 36 11.80 41.28 -16.74
C GLY A 36 11.49 40.44 -15.50
N ALA A 37 10.31 40.61 -14.90
CA ALA A 37 9.98 39.97 -13.61
C ALA A 37 9.74 38.45 -13.79
N MET A 38 10.77 37.65 -13.51
CA MET A 38 10.66 36.21 -13.25
C MET A 38 10.85 35.96 -11.75
N SER A 39 9.87 35.31 -11.13
CA SER A 39 9.98 34.81 -9.75
C SER A 39 10.61 33.42 -9.79
N ALA A 40 11.93 33.34 -9.55
CA ALA A 40 12.61 32.08 -9.30
C ALA A 40 12.53 31.77 -7.80
N LYS A 41 11.99 30.60 -7.42
CA LYS A 41 12.20 30.04 -6.08
C LYS A 41 13.44 29.15 -6.14
N GLU A 42 14.47 29.55 -5.41
CA GLU A 42 15.75 28.84 -5.33
C GLU A 42 15.64 27.61 -4.40
N GLU A 43 15.91 26.42 -4.93
CA GLU A 43 16.35 25.25 -4.14
C GLU A 43 17.63 24.74 -4.79
N CYS A 44 18.78 25.06 -4.20
CA CYS A 44 20.09 24.56 -4.62
C CYS A 44 20.39 23.25 -3.90
N ILE A 45 20.45 22.13 -4.63
CA ILE A 45 21.12 20.90 -4.18
C ILE A 45 22.51 20.89 -4.82
N VAL A 46 23.56 21.04 -4.02
CA VAL A 46 24.95 20.93 -4.48
C VAL A 46 25.52 19.61 -3.99
N ASN A 47 25.79 18.70 -4.92
CA ASN A 47 26.86 17.71 -4.80
C ASN A 47 27.29 17.25 -6.20
N GLY A 48 28.53 17.57 -6.59
CA GLY A 48 29.18 17.04 -7.80
C GLY A 48 28.82 17.74 -9.12
N GLY A 49 29.28 18.98 -9.33
CA GLY A 49 29.60 19.53 -10.66
C GLY A 49 28.47 19.82 -11.66
N LEU A 50 27.21 19.53 -11.38
CA LEU A 50 26.06 19.93 -12.21
C LEU A 50 25.08 20.82 -11.43
N SER A 51 24.61 21.87 -12.08
CA SER A 51 23.51 22.71 -11.60
C SER A 51 22.30 22.53 -12.52
N ALA A 52 21.13 22.32 -11.94
CA ALA A 52 19.86 22.24 -12.66
C ALA A 52 18.88 23.26 -12.09
N PHE A 53 18.16 23.95 -12.97
CA PHE A 53 17.12 24.92 -12.60
C PHE A 53 15.76 24.46 -13.11
N ILE A 54 14.72 24.63 -12.28
CA ILE A 54 13.33 24.41 -12.67
C ILE A 54 12.70 25.78 -12.95
N LEU A 55 12.40 26.05 -14.22
CA LEU A 55 11.63 27.23 -14.60
C LEU A 55 10.14 26.89 -14.57
N ARG A 56 9.35 27.70 -13.87
CA ARG A 56 7.90 27.67 -13.90
C ARG A 56 7.38 28.95 -14.55
N GLY A 57 6.58 28.80 -15.59
CA GLY A 57 5.93 29.91 -16.27
C GLY A 57 4.51 29.52 -16.69
N GLY A 58 3.64 30.52 -16.78
CA GLY A 58 2.29 30.40 -17.34
C GLY A 58 2.07 31.49 -18.38
N ASP A 59 1.23 31.22 -19.39
CA ASP A 59 0.84 32.21 -20.38
C ASP A 59 -0.28 33.10 -19.78
N PRO A 60 -0.08 34.43 -19.67
CA PRO A 60 -1.10 35.32 -19.12
C PRO A 60 -2.39 35.38 -19.95
N LYS A 61 -2.43 34.81 -21.17
CA LYS A 61 -3.64 34.75 -22.02
C LYS A 61 -4.42 33.44 -21.92
N VAL A 62 -3.94 32.41 -21.21
CA VAL A 62 -4.62 31.10 -21.06
C VAL A 62 -4.67 30.67 -19.58
N PRO A 63 -5.79 30.88 -18.87
CA PRO A 63 -5.91 30.49 -17.46
C PRO A 63 -5.79 28.97 -17.28
N GLY A 64 -4.82 28.53 -16.46
CA GLY A 64 -4.61 27.12 -16.11
C GLY A 64 -3.47 26.39 -16.84
N LEU A 65 -2.83 27.02 -17.83
CA LEU A 65 -1.69 26.44 -18.52
C LEU A 65 -0.40 26.69 -17.70
N THR A 66 0.18 25.64 -17.14
CA THR A 66 1.48 25.71 -16.44
C THR A 66 2.50 24.83 -17.14
N PHE A 67 3.69 25.38 -17.42
CA PHE A 67 4.80 24.61 -17.95
C PHE A 67 5.89 24.40 -16.90
N ARG A 68 6.52 23.22 -16.92
CA ARG A 68 7.74 22.92 -16.17
C ARG A 68 8.85 22.61 -17.17
N ALA A 69 9.93 23.37 -17.12
CA ALA A 69 11.15 23.08 -17.87
C ALA A 69 12.32 22.86 -16.89
N VAL A 70 13.14 21.84 -17.16
CA VAL A 70 14.39 21.59 -16.42
C VAL A 70 15.55 21.98 -17.33
N VAL A 71 16.36 22.94 -16.88
CA VAL A 71 17.57 23.37 -17.60
C VAL A 71 18.78 22.82 -16.87
N LEU A 72 19.56 21.96 -17.52
CA LEU A 72 20.84 21.47 -16.99
C LEU A 72 22.01 22.24 -17.60
N TRP A 73 22.96 22.64 -16.76
CA TRP A 73 24.24 23.20 -17.18
C TRP A 73 25.35 22.16 -16.99
N LEU A 74 26.17 21.96 -18.02
CA LEU A 74 27.41 21.20 -17.96
C LEU A 74 28.58 22.18 -18.11
N HIS A 75 29.44 22.30 -17.10
CA HIS A 75 30.69 23.04 -17.25
C HIS A 75 31.73 22.14 -17.92
N VAL A 76 31.94 22.32 -19.22
CA VAL A 76 33.09 21.74 -19.92
C VAL A 76 34.17 22.82 -20.00
N ALA A 77 35.27 22.60 -19.28
CA ALA A 77 36.47 23.41 -19.41
C ALA A 77 37.15 23.12 -20.76
N LEU A 78 36.68 23.78 -21.82
CA LEU A 78 37.39 24.19 -23.05
C LEU A 78 36.31 24.56 -24.08
N GLY A 79 36.29 25.85 -24.44
CA GLY A 79 35.19 26.54 -25.10
C GLY A 79 34.54 25.83 -26.28
N THR A 80 33.30 25.39 -26.11
CA THR A 80 32.21 25.51 -27.10
C THR A 80 30.87 25.39 -26.35
N LEU A 81 29.98 26.37 -26.52
CA LEU A 81 28.67 26.38 -25.87
C LEU A 81 27.67 25.58 -26.72
N VAL A 82 27.14 24.46 -26.20
CA VAL A 82 26.02 23.73 -26.84
C VAL A 82 24.81 23.82 -25.92
N VAL A 83 23.81 24.60 -26.33
CA VAL A 83 22.51 24.69 -25.65
C VAL A 83 21.55 23.70 -26.32
N GLY A 84 21.26 22.59 -25.65
CA GLY A 84 20.25 21.62 -26.09
C GLY A 84 18.98 21.75 -25.25
N CYS A 85 17.87 22.24 -25.83
CA CYS A 85 16.55 22.15 -25.21
C CYS A 85 15.92 20.79 -25.54
N LEU A 86 15.74 19.94 -24.52
CA LEU A 86 14.91 18.74 -24.65
C LEU A 86 13.43 19.13 -24.45
N PRO A 87 12.53 18.85 -25.42
CA PRO A 87 11.11 19.09 -25.23
C PRO A 87 10.54 18.04 -24.25
N VAL A 88 10.10 18.50 -23.08
CA VAL A 88 9.25 17.68 -22.20
C VAL A 88 7.85 17.68 -22.81
N LYS A 89 7.37 16.50 -23.23
CA LYS A 89 5.97 16.34 -23.67
C LYS A 89 5.05 16.83 -22.55
N ALA A 90 4.25 17.85 -22.84
CA ALA A 90 3.20 18.32 -21.95
C ALA A 90 2.09 17.26 -21.90
N GLU A 91 1.92 16.59 -20.77
CA GLU A 91 0.70 15.87 -20.47
C GLU A 91 -0.38 16.89 -20.12
N VAL A 92 -1.39 17.00 -20.98
CA VAL A 92 -2.61 17.75 -20.71
C VAL A 92 -3.45 16.90 -19.77
N THR A 93 -3.41 17.17 -18.48
CA THR A 93 -4.43 16.66 -17.56
C THR A 93 -5.69 17.49 -17.76
N ALA A 94 -6.71 16.88 -18.35
CA ALA A 94 -8.04 17.45 -18.38
C ALA A 94 -8.47 17.72 -16.92
N ALA A 95 -8.89 18.95 -16.65
CA ALA A 95 -9.44 19.35 -15.37
C ALA A 95 -10.75 18.57 -15.12
N GLY A 96 -10.64 17.40 -14.50
CA GLY A 96 -11.76 16.72 -13.87
C GLY A 96 -12.20 17.55 -12.68
N SER A 97 -13.50 17.85 -12.62
CA SER A 97 -14.17 18.47 -11.48
C SER A 97 -13.71 17.84 -10.16
N GLY A 98 -13.13 18.66 -9.28
CA GLY A 98 -12.59 18.25 -7.99
C GLY A 98 -13.68 17.72 -7.06
N GLY A 99 -13.91 16.40 -7.10
CA GLY A 99 -14.41 15.66 -5.95
C GLY A 99 -13.26 15.54 -4.95
N ALA A 100 -13.47 15.96 -3.71
CA ALA A 100 -12.49 15.80 -2.65
C ALA A 100 -12.08 14.33 -2.56
N ALA A 101 -10.78 14.04 -2.78
CA ALA A 101 -10.28 12.70 -2.59
C ALA A 101 -10.44 12.33 -1.11
N VAL A 102 -11.13 11.24 -0.81
CA VAL A 102 -11.16 10.71 0.56
C VAL A 102 -9.76 10.34 0.97
N LEU A 103 -9.37 10.83 2.16
CA LEU A 103 -8.13 10.42 2.80
C LEU A 103 -8.31 8.99 3.29
N TRP A 104 -7.61 8.06 2.66
CA TRP A 104 -7.53 6.67 3.08
C TRP A 104 -6.14 6.41 3.72
N PRO A 105 -6.06 5.59 4.78
CA PRO A 105 -7.17 4.97 5.50
C PRO A 105 -7.95 5.97 6.35
N LEU A 106 -9.24 5.69 6.58
CA LEU A 106 -10.06 6.49 7.48
C LEU A 106 -9.67 6.20 8.94
N PRO A 107 -9.83 7.16 9.86
CA PRO A 107 -9.65 6.90 11.28
C PRO A 107 -10.50 5.70 11.74
N ALA A 108 -9.90 4.83 12.54
CA ALA A 108 -10.56 3.65 13.10
C ALA A 108 -11.49 4.00 14.28
N ALA A 109 -12.45 4.89 14.03
CA ALA A 109 -13.51 5.27 14.96
C ALA A 109 -14.88 4.99 14.35
N MET A 110 -15.76 4.34 15.11
CA MET A 110 -17.13 4.03 14.69
C MET A 110 -17.90 5.32 14.36
N HIS A 111 -18.79 5.27 13.37
CA HIS A 111 -19.64 6.40 13.05
C HIS A 111 -20.61 6.70 14.22
N PRO A 112 -20.73 7.97 14.68
CA PRO A 112 -21.56 8.32 15.84
C PRO A 112 -23.02 7.90 15.70
N ALA A 113 -23.61 8.02 14.49
CA ALA A 113 -24.99 7.59 14.22
C ALA A 113 -25.21 6.08 14.42
N VAL A 114 -24.15 5.26 14.34
CA VAL A 114 -24.23 3.81 14.63
C VAL A 114 -24.07 3.55 16.12
N GLU A 115 -23.16 4.27 16.79
CA GLU A 115 -22.96 4.16 18.24
C GLU A 115 -24.19 4.55 19.04
N GLN A 116 -24.91 5.57 18.57
CA GLN A 116 -26.07 6.15 19.24
C GLN A 116 -27.40 5.56 18.77
N MET A 117 -27.37 4.56 17.87
CA MET A 117 -28.59 4.00 17.29
C MET A 117 -29.41 3.23 18.34
N PRO A 118 -30.66 3.65 18.62
CA PRO A 118 -31.55 2.92 19.51
C PRO A 118 -32.03 1.61 18.88
N ALA A 119 -32.25 0.59 19.71
CA ALA A 119 -32.62 -0.76 19.25
C ALA A 119 -33.96 -0.80 18.50
N GLU A 120 -34.89 0.10 18.81
CA GLU A 120 -36.19 0.22 18.13
C GLU A 120 -36.06 0.61 16.64
N HIS A 121 -34.95 1.25 16.26
CA HIS A 121 -34.67 1.60 14.87
C HIS A 121 -34.06 0.43 14.07
N GLU A 122 -33.73 -0.68 14.73
CA GLU A 122 -33.20 -1.90 14.11
C GLU A 122 -34.29 -2.93 13.76
N SER A 123 -35.51 -2.46 13.45
CA SER A 123 -36.65 -3.31 13.14
C SER A 123 -36.63 -3.90 11.72
N SER A 124 -35.91 -3.28 10.79
CA SER A 124 -35.75 -3.76 9.42
C SER A 124 -34.54 -3.10 8.75
N ILE A 125 -34.02 -3.70 7.68
CA ILE A 125 -32.95 -3.13 6.84
C ILE A 125 -33.28 -1.69 6.43
N THR A 126 -34.51 -1.43 5.96
CA THR A 126 -34.93 -0.10 5.54
C THR A 126 -35.01 0.90 6.69
N ALA A 127 -35.43 0.48 7.89
CA ALA A 127 -35.48 1.36 9.06
C ALA A 127 -34.07 1.80 9.49
N VAL A 128 -33.12 0.86 9.52
CA VAL A 128 -31.71 1.13 9.83
C VAL A 128 -31.11 2.08 8.81
N ALA A 129 -31.23 1.75 7.52
CA ALA A 129 -30.64 2.54 6.44
C ALA A 129 -31.16 3.98 6.47
N ARG A 130 -32.49 4.16 6.59
CA ARG A 130 -33.12 5.47 6.67
C ARG A 130 -32.68 6.27 7.90
N HIS A 131 -32.61 5.63 9.07
CA HIS A 131 -32.12 6.29 10.29
C HIS A 131 -30.72 6.88 10.11
N LEU A 132 -29.82 6.14 9.45
CA LEU A 132 -28.45 6.57 9.17
C LEU A 132 -28.40 7.67 8.12
N ALA A 133 -29.14 7.52 7.01
CA ALA A 133 -29.16 8.49 5.92
C ALA A 133 -29.76 9.85 6.32
N GLU A 134 -30.77 9.86 7.20
CA GLU A 134 -31.37 11.09 7.74
C GLU A 134 -30.39 11.88 8.63
N ARG A 135 -29.38 11.21 9.19
CA ARG A 135 -28.41 11.80 10.13
C ARG A 135 -27.06 12.09 9.50
N GLU A 136 -26.81 11.58 8.29
CA GLU A 136 -25.55 11.78 7.60
C GLU A 136 -25.75 12.21 6.14
N SER A 137 -25.41 13.48 5.89
CA SER A 137 -25.58 14.13 4.59
C SER A 137 -24.40 13.90 3.65
N ASP A 138 -23.21 13.67 4.17
CA ASP A 138 -22.03 13.38 3.37
C ASP A 138 -22.08 11.92 2.87
N PRO A 139 -21.97 11.67 1.55
CA PRO A 139 -22.13 10.33 1.00
C PRO A 139 -21.02 9.37 1.46
N PHE A 140 -19.80 9.84 1.70
CA PHE A 140 -18.73 8.98 2.21
C PHE A 140 -18.99 8.58 3.66
N GLN A 141 -19.38 9.53 4.52
CA GLN A 141 -19.75 9.24 5.90
C GLN A 141 -21.01 8.39 5.98
N ARG A 142 -21.99 8.57 5.07
CA ARG A 142 -23.19 7.75 5.03
C ARG A 142 -22.86 6.29 4.70
N ILE A 143 -22.05 6.04 3.68
CA ILE A 143 -21.61 4.68 3.35
C ILE A 143 -20.73 4.11 4.46
N LYS A 144 -19.88 4.92 5.10
CA LYS A 144 -19.17 4.53 6.32
C LYS A 144 -20.13 4.11 7.42
N ALA A 145 -21.21 4.85 7.66
CA ALA A 145 -22.21 4.52 8.68
C ALA A 145 -22.93 3.20 8.36
N LEU A 146 -23.29 2.95 7.09
CA LEU A 146 -23.87 1.67 6.67
C LEU A 146 -22.88 0.51 6.85
N HIS A 147 -21.62 0.69 6.44
CA HIS A 147 -20.53 -0.26 6.68
C HIS A 147 -20.35 -0.56 8.18
N ASP A 148 -20.27 0.50 8.98
CA ASP A 148 -20.07 0.44 10.42
C ASP A 148 -21.20 -0.31 11.13
N TYR A 149 -22.46 -0.10 10.69
CA TYR A 149 -23.60 -0.88 11.18
C TYR A 149 -23.42 -2.38 10.94
N VAL A 150 -23.06 -2.76 9.71
CA VAL A 150 -22.83 -4.17 9.34
C VAL A 150 -21.78 -4.78 10.26
N ILE A 151 -20.59 -4.20 10.34
CA ILE A 151 -19.50 -4.78 11.14
C ILE A 151 -19.77 -4.76 12.65
N ARG A 152 -20.57 -3.81 13.14
CA ARG A 152 -20.91 -3.72 14.56
C ARG A 152 -21.90 -4.79 15.01
N ARG A 153 -22.81 -5.21 14.13
CA ARG A 153 -23.92 -6.11 14.44
C ARG A 153 -23.66 -7.55 14.03
N MET A 154 -22.93 -7.73 12.94
CA MET A 154 -22.68 -9.03 12.36
C MET A 154 -21.64 -9.83 13.15
N ARG A 155 -21.85 -11.15 13.19
CA ARG A 155 -20.86 -12.14 13.64
C ARG A 155 -20.48 -13.04 12.47
N TYR A 156 -19.19 -13.33 12.34
CA TYR A 156 -18.71 -14.22 11.29
C TYR A 156 -19.07 -15.68 11.62
N ASP A 157 -19.66 -16.40 10.67
CA ASP A 157 -20.12 -17.78 10.86
C ASP A 157 -19.00 -18.81 10.65
N GLU A 158 -18.10 -18.91 11.62
CA GLU A 158 -16.97 -19.84 11.54
C GLU A 158 -17.38 -21.31 11.49
N GLU A 159 -18.49 -21.66 12.14
CA GLU A 159 -19.00 -23.02 12.22
C GLU A 159 -19.56 -23.45 10.86
N ALA A 160 -20.39 -22.62 10.23
CA ALA A 160 -20.87 -22.87 8.88
C ALA A 160 -19.71 -23.00 7.89
N LEU A 161 -18.69 -22.14 8.02
CA LEU A 161 -17.49 -22.23 7.20
C LEU A 161 -16.76 -23.58 7.41
N ALA A 162 -16.52 -23.96 8.67
CA ALA A 162 -15.81 -25.19 9.01
C ALA A 162 -16.55 -26.46 8.57
N LEU A 163 -17.89 -26.44 8.63
CA LEU A 163 -18.74 -27.57 8.22
C LEU A 163 -19.01 -27.61 6.72
N GLY A 164 -18.67 -26.55 5.97
CA GLY A 164 -19.00 -26.43 4.54
C GLY A 164 -20.51 -26.40 4.27
N ARG A 165 -21.32 -26.04 5.26
CA ARG A 165 -22.79 -25.99 5.18
C ARG A 165 -23.25 -24.59 5.53
N TRP A 166 -23.66 -23.85 4.52
CA TRP A 166 -23.89 -22.42 4.68
C TRP A 166 -25.40 -22.15 4.78
N PRO A 167 -25.87 -21.50 5.86
CA PRO A 167 -27.21 -20.96 5.92
C PRO A 167 -27.46 -19.95 4.79
N ALA A 168 -28.72 -19.55 4.60
CA ALA A 168 -29.07 -18.51 3.64
C ALA A 168 -28.23 -17.23 3.87
N GLN A 169 -27.62 -16.74 2.80
CA GLN A 169 -26.75 -15.55 2.82
C GLN A 169 -27.45 -14.30 2.27
N ASP A 170 -28.75 -14.38 2.00
CA ASP A 170 -29.53 -13.21 1.57
C ASP A 170 -29.70 -12.20 2.70
N ALA A 171 -29.82 -10.92 2.32
CA ALA A 171 -29.81 -9.82 3.26
C ALA A 171 -30.87 -9.95 4.37
N GLN A 172 -32.05 -10.54 4.09
CA GLN A 172 -33.11 -10.66 5.10
C GLN A 172 -32.83 -11.77 6.09
N ALA A 173 -32.40 -12.94 5.62
CA ALA A 173 -31.96 -14.02 6.51
C ALA A 173 -30.76 -13.59 7.37
N VAL A 174 -29.83 -12.85 6.78
CA VAL A 174 -28.65 -12.31 7.45
C VAL A 174 -29.03 -11.25 8.49
N PHE A 175 -29.93 -10.32 8.16
CA PHE A 175 -30.42 -9.31 9.09
C PHE A 175 -31.14 -9.94 10.29
N ALA A 176 -31.94 -10.99 10.06
CA ALA A 176 -32.65 -11.69 11.13
C ALA A 176 -31.72 -12.48 12.06
N SER A 177 -30.65 -13.08 11.53
CA SER A 177 -29.73 -13.95 12.30
C SER A 177 -28.51 -13.22 12.87
N LEU A 178 -28.14 -12.07 12.28
CA LEU A 178 -26.91 -11.31 12.55
C LEU A 178 -25.63 -12.17 12.48
N ARG A 179 -25.65 -13.24 11.68
CA ARG A 179 -24.55 -14.19 11.52
C ARG A 179 -24.42 -14.60 10.06
N ALA A 180 -23.23 -14.48 9.48
CA ALA A 180 -23.01 -14.79 8.06
C ALA A 180 -21.53 -15.04 7.71
N LEU A 181 -21.31 -15.53 6.48
CA LEU A 181 -20.02 -15.50 5.80
C LEU A 181 -19.84 -14.17 5.05
N CYS A 182 -18.70 -14.01 4.36
CA CYS A 182 -18.40 -12.83 3.57
C CYS A 182 -19.53 -12.40 2.62
N THR A 183 -20.19 -13.35 1.95
CA THR A 183 -21.36 -13.08 1.09
C THR A 183 -22.48 -12.36 1.84
N GLY A 184 -22.86 -12.81 3.04
CA GLY A 184 -23.94 -12.16 3.78
C GLY A 184 -23.59 -10.77 4.30
N TYR A 185 -22.32 -10.53 4.68
CA TYR A 185 -21.84 -9.17 4.99
C TYR A 185 -22.01 -8.26 3.77
N ALA A 186 -21.57 -8.73 2.60
CA ALA A 186 -21.63 -7.94 1.38
C ALA A 186 -23.06 -7.69 0.90
N GLN A 187 -23.95 -8.68 1.03
CA GLN A 187 -25.34 -8.56 0.65
C GLN A 187 -26.13 -7.65 1.60
N LEU A 188 -25.86 -7.70 2.91
CA LEU A 188 -26.49 -6.78 3.85
C LEU A 188 -26.08 -5.33 3.59
N LEU A 189 -24.79 -5.06 3.33
CA LEU A 189 -24.33 -3.71 2.99
C LEU A 189 -24.98 -3.19 1.71
N THR A 190 -25.07 -4.03 0.67
CA THR A 190 -25.77 -3.70 -0.58
C THR A 190 -27.25 -3.39 -0.34
N ALA A 191 -27.94 -4.20 0.47
CA ALA A 191 -29.35 -3.99 0.76
C ALA A 191 -29.61 -2.70 1.56
N LEU A 192 -28.76 -2.41 2.55
CA LEU A 192 -28.80 -1.15 3.30
C LEU A 192 -28.62 0.05 2.38
N GLY A 193 -27.60 0.03 1.51
CA GLY A 193 -27.36 1.11 0.54
C GLY A 193 -28.55 1.31 -0.40
N ARG A 194 -29.08 0.22 -0.97
CA ARG A 194 -30.25 0.26 -1.85
C ARG A 194 -31.48 0.90 -1.20
N SER A 195 -31.72 0.65 0.09
CA SER A 195 -32.86 1.22 0.82
C SER A 195 -32.83 2.76 0.93
N VAL A 196 -31.68 3.39 0.70
CA VAL A 196 -31.51 4.85 0.75
C VAL A 196 -30.92 5.43 -0.54
N GLY A 197 -30.97 4.67 -1.63
CA GLY A 197 -30.54 5.14 -2.96
C GLY A 197 -29.03 5.21 -3.17
N GLU A 198 -28.22 4.62 -2.28
CA GLU A 198 -26.78 4.49 -2.50
C GLU A 198 -26.48 3.36 -3.48
N GLU A 199 -25.59 3.62 -4.44
CA GLU A 199 -25.22 2.66 -5.47
C GLU A 199 -24.07 1.77 -4.95
N ILE A 200 -24.43 0.72 -4.21
CA ILE A 200 -23.52 -0.30 -3.70
C ILE A 200 -23.80 -1.63 -4.41
N VAL A 201 -22.74 -2.27 -4.92
CA VAL A 201 -22.81 -3.58 -5.57
C VAL A 201 -22.03 -4.61 -4.78
N THR A 202 -22.49 -5.87 -4.82
CA THR A 202 -21.75 -7.01 -4.29
C THR A 202 -20.87 -7.58 -5.39
N LEU A 203 -19.60 -7.79 -5.06
CA LEU A 203 -18.58 -8.36 -5.92
C LEU A 203 -18.17 -9.72 -5.38
N THR A 204 -17.69 -10.59 -6.26
CA THR A 204 -17.13 -11.89 -5.90
C THR A 204 -15.79 -12.08 -6.61
N GLY A 205 -14.97 -12.98 -6.08
CA GLY A 205 -13.70 -13.32 -6.70
C GLY A 205 -12.83 -14.14 -5.77
N GLN A 206 -11.52 -14.00 -5.96
CA GLN A 206 -10.50 -14.75 -5.26
C GLN A 206 -9.72 -13.83 -4.32
N VAL A 207 -9.37 -14.33 -3.13
CA VAL A 207 -8.51 -13.61 -2.17
C VAL A 207 -7.30 -14.41 -1.74
N ARG A 208 -6.24 -13.69 -1.40
CA ARG A 208 -5.02 -14.22 -0.81
C ARG A 208 -4.93 -13.78 0.64
N THR A 209 -4.63 -14.73 1.50
CA THR A 209 -4.42 -14.52 2.94
C THR A 209 -3.21 -15.34 3.37
N LEU A 210 -2.69 -15.09 4.57
CA LEU A 210 -1.62 -15.92 5.14
C LEU A 210 -1.94 -17.41 5.18
N SER A 211 -3.22 -17.79 5.33
CA SER A 211 -3.64 -19.20 5.41
C SER A 211 -3.90 -19.85 4.06
N THR A 212 -4.16 -19.07 3.02
CA THR A 212 -4.42 -19.61 1.67
C THR A 212 -3.18 -19.57 0.78
N PHE A 213 -2.23 -18.69 1.08
CA PHE A 213 -1.02 -18.50 0.31
C PHE A 213 -0.16 -19.78 0.19
N PRO A 214 0.34 -20.14 -1.02
CA PRO A 214 0.34 -19.37 -2.25
C PRO A 214 -0.95 -19.47 -3.09
N GLY A 215 -1.93 -20.25 -2.66
CA GLY A 215 -3.24 -20.35 -3.31
C GLY A 215 -4.18 -19.20 -2.95
N THR A 216 -5.44 -19.38 -3.32
CA THR A 216 -6.52 -18.41 -3.16
C THR A 216 -7.72 -19.05 -2.47
N ALA A 217 -8.67 -18.23 -2.01
CA ALA A 217 -9.99 -18.67 -1.59
C ALA A 217 -11.06 -17.80 -2.24
N LEU A 218 -12.26 -18.35 -2.43
CA LEU A 218 -13.40 -17.57 -2.88
C LEU A 218 -13.83 -16.59 -1.79
N HIS A 219 -14.22 -15.39 -2.20
CA HIS A 219 -14.65 -14.33 -1.30
C HIS A 219 -15.67 -13.41 -1.96
N ALA A 220 -16.36 -12.62 -1.13
CA ALA A 220 -17.32 -11.62 -1.57
C ALA A 220 -17.12 -10.32 -0.78
N TRP A 221 -17.22 -9.19 -1.48
CA TRP A 221 -17.03 -7.84 -0.96
C TRP A 221 -17.92 -6.85 -1.72
N ASN A 222 -17.71 -5.54 -1.59
CA ASN A 222 -18.52 -4.53 -2.25
C ASN A 222 -17.70 -3.51 -3.03
N ALA A 223 -18.37 -2.83 -3.95
CA ALA A 223 -17.96 -1.52 -4.43
C ALA A 223 -19.13 -0.54 -4.28
N ALA A 224 -18.84 0.70 -3.90
CA ALA A 224 -19.83 1.77 -3.79
C ALA A 224 -19.48 2.91 -4.75
N ARG A 225 -20.48 3.47 -5.42
CA ARG A 225 -20.29 4.62 -6.31
C ARG A 225 -20.62 5.91 -5.58
N ILE A 226 -19.65 6.80 -5.49
CA ILE A 226 -19.78 8.09 -4.83
C ILE A 226 -19.31 9.15 -5.81
N GLN A 227 -20.18 10.13 -6.09
CA GLN A 227 -19.87 11.25 -7.00
C GLN A 227 -19.31 10.77 -8.35
N GLY A 228 -19.89 9.69 -8.89
CA GLY A 228 -19.51 9.13 -10.19
C GLY A 228 -18.31 8.18 -10.18
N ARG A 229 -17.61 8.00 -9.06
CA ARG A 229 -16.42 7.14 -8.93
C ARG A 229 -16.71 5.91 -8.07
N TRP A 230 -16.10 4.78 -8.40
CA TRP A 230 -16.22 3.53 -7.64
C TRP A 230 -15.14 3.41 -6.56
N TYR A 231 -15.53 2.93 -5.39
CA TYR A 231 -14.68 2.72 -4.22
C TYR A 231 -14.88 1.31 -3.67
N LEU A 232 -13.78 0.60 -3.36
CA LEU A 232 -13.80 -0.79 -2.88
C LEU A 232 -14.02 -0.85 -1.37
N ILE A 233 -14.83 -1.81 -0.93
CA ILE A 233 -15.18 -2.01 0.48
C ILE A 233 -15.21 -3.51 0.81
N ASP A 234 -14.55 -3.93 1.89
CA ASP A 234 -14.68 -5.28 2.47
C ASP A 234 -15.08 -5.20 3.94
N ALA A 235 -16.40 -5.26 4.18
CA ALA A 235 -16.94 -5.23 5.53
C ALA A 235 -16.57 -6.48 6.35
N ALA A 236 -16.41 -7.64 5.70
CA ALA A 236 -16.09 -8.87 6.41
C ALA A 236 -14.68 -8.83 7.02
N TRP A 237 -13.71 -8.28 6.28
CA TRP A 237 -12.33 -8.13 6.76
C TRP A 237 -12.15 -6.95 7.72
N ASN A 238 -13.00 -5.92 7.64
CA ASN A 238 -13.05 -4.84 8.63
C ASN A 238 -13.75 -5.24 9.96
N GLY A 239 -14.64 -6.24 9.93
CA GLY A 239 -15.39 -6.70 11.11
C GLY A 239 -14.64 -7.65 12.03
N GLY A 240 -13.43 -8.09 11.68
CA GLY A 240 -12.60 -8.91 12.56
C GLY A 240 -11.58 -9.77 11.83
N SER A 241 -10.87 -10.60 12.60
CA SER A 241 -9.81 -11.45 12.07
C SER A 241 -9.72 -12.78 12.82
N ARG A 242 -9.20 -13.82 12.16
CA ARG A 242 -8.86 -15.07 12.84
C ARG A 242 -7.57 -14.90 13.65
N ARG A 243 -7.63 -15.19 14.95
CA ARG A 243 -6.50 -15.26 15.88
C ARG A 243 -6.55 -16.62 16.59
N ASP A 244 -5.43 -17.35 16.54
CA ASP A 244 -5.28 -18.67 17.19
C ASP A 244 -6.42 -19.65 16.85
N GLY A 245 -6.83 -19.67 15.58
CA GLY A 245 -7.87 -20.56 15.07
C GLY A 245 -9.31 -20.11 15.31
N ARG A 246 -9.54 -18.97 15.97
CA ARG A 246 -10.88 -18.40 16.25
C ARG A 246 -11.04 -17.00 15.69
N PHE A 247 -12.24 -16.65 15.25
CA PHE A 247 -12.57 -15.31 14.80
C PHE A 247 -12.74 -14.40 16.02
N VAL A 248 -11.98 -13.32 16.03
CA VAL A 248 -12.10 -12.26 17.01
C VAL A 248 -12.69 -11.08 16.28
N GLY A 249 -13.91 -10.71 16.69
CA GLY A 249 -14.57 -9.50 16.20
C GLY A 249 -13.71 -8.26 16.46
N GLY A 250 -13.78 -7.32 15.54
CA GLY A 250 -13.01 -6.09 15.58
C GLY A 250 -13.72 -4.98 14.81
N TYR A 251 -13.15 -3.79 14.91
CA TYR A 251 -13.54 -2.65 14.10
C TYR A 251 -12.31 -2.19 13.32
N GLY A 252 -12.48 -2.02 12.02
CA GLY A 252 -11.42 -1.59 11.13
C GLY A 252 -11.98 -0.78 9.96
N THR A 253 -11.10 -0.01 9.33
CA THR A 253 -11.38 0.84 8.18
C THR A 253 -10.37 0.62 7.06
N ASP A 254 -9.42 -0.31 7.23
CA ASP A 254 -8.37 -0.61 6.26
C ASP A 254 -8.97 -1.01 4.89
N TYR A 255 -10.09 -1.73 4.92
CA TYR A 255 -10.82 -2.16 3.73
C TYR A 255 -12.04 -1.28 3.41
N LEU A 256 -12.09 -0.02 3.89
CA LEU A 256 -13.18 0.91 3.58
C LEU A 256 -12.65 2.02 2.66
N PHE A 257 -13.13 2.05 1.41
CA PHE A 257 -12.66 2.95 0.35
C PHE A 257 -11.19 2.77 -0.01
N THR A 258 -10.70 1.53 0.05
CA THR A 258 -9.30 1.20 -0.22
C THR A 258 -8.94 1.50 -1.67
N PRO A 259 -7.79 2.15 -1.93
CA PRO A 259 -7.29 2.36 -3.28
C PRO A 259 -7.14 1.03 -4.03
N ALA A 260 -7.59 0.99 -5.28
CA ALA A 260 -7.56 -0.24 -6.09
C ALA A 260 -6.16 -0.91 -6.17
N PRO A 261 -5.04 -0.17 -6.35
CA PRO A 261 -3.71 -0.79 -6.33
C PRO A 261 -3.32 -1.41 -4.98
N VAL A 262 -3.91 -0.95 -3.88
CA VAL A 262 -3.69 -1.53 -2.55
C VAL A 262 -4.58 -2.76 -2.36
N PHE A 263 -5.84 -2.68 -2.77
CA PHE A 263 -6.81 -3.78 -2.67
C PHE A 263 -6.39 -4.98 -3.54
N ALA A 264 -5.78 -4.71 -4.71
CA ALA A 264 -5.34 -5.71 -5.67
C ALA A 264 -4.25 -6.68 -5.15
N PHE A 265 -3.53 -6.35 -4.07
CA PHE A 265 -2.56 -7.28 -3.47
C PHE A 265 -3.22 -8.55 -2.90
N GLU A 266 -4.47 -8.42 -2.47
CA GLU A 266 -5.19 -9.46 -1.75
C GLU A 266 -6.53 -9.86 -2.39
N HIS A 267 -7.12 -9.03 -3.25
CA HIS A 267 -8.42 -9.29 -3.88
C HIS A 267 -8.32 -9.23 -5.41
N LEU A 268 -8.70 -10.34 -6.05
CA LEU A 268 -8.86 -10.46 -7.50
C LEU A 268 -10.35 -10.67 -7.83
N PRO A 269 -11.04 -9.69 -8.42
CA PRO A 269 -12.45 -9.84 -8.80
C PRO A 269 -12.65 -10.87 -9.91
N ALA A 270 -13.78 -11.57 -9.88
CA ALA A 270 -14.17 -12.51 -10.93
C ALA A 270 -14.43 -11.82 -12.28
N ASP A 271 -14.98 -10.61 -12.24
CA ASP A 271 -15.09 -9.73 -13.40
C ASP A 271 -13.94 -8.69 -13.37
N PRO A 272 -13.01 -8.72 -14.34
CA PRO A 272 -11.87 -7.81 -14.39
C PRO A 272 -12.21 -6.32 -14.43
N ALA A 273 -13.43 -5.94 -14.85
CA ALA A 273 -13.87 -4.54 -14.81
C ALA A 273 -13.89 -3.98 -13.39
N TRP A 274 -14.12 -4.83 -12.39
CA TRP A 274 -14.12 -4.47 -10.98
C TRP A 274 -12.73 -4.42 -10.35
N HIS A 275 -11.67 -4.66 -11.12
CA HIS A 275 -10.31 -4.48 -10.63
C HIS A 275 -10.00 -3.00 -10.39
N LEU A 276 -10.66 -2.11 -11.14
CA LEU A 276 -10.50 -0.65 -11.07
C LEU A 276 -9.04 -0.19 -11.24
N LEU A 277 -8.23 -1.01 -11.92
CA LEU A 277 -6.88 -0.69 -12.37
C LEU A 277 -6.91 -0.24 -13.82
N GLY A 278 -5.86 0.48 -14.25
CA GLY A 278 -5.68 0.79 -15.67
C GLY A 278 -5.51 -0.48 -16.52
N GLU A 279 -4.78 -1.46 -15.97
CA GLU A 279 -4.61 -2.79 -16.54
C GLU A 279 -4.92 -3.83 -15.46
N PRO A 280 -5.97 -4.66 -15.62
CA PRO A 280 -6.27 -5.72 -14.67
C PRO A 280 -5.16 -6.77 -14.60
N LEU A 281 -4.82 -7.23 -13.38
CA LEU A 281 -3.85 -8.32 -13.21
C LEU A 281 -4.39 -9.63 -13.79
N SER A 282 -3.50 -10.43 -14.36
CA SER A 282 -3.78 -11.84 -14.61
C SER A 282 -3.83 -12.63 -13.30
N GLU A 283 -4.46 -13.81 -13.29
CA GLU A 283 -4.42 -14.71 -12.12
C GLU A 283 -2.99 -15.06 -11.71
N ARG A 284 -2.09 -15.20 -12.70
CA ARG A 284 -0.68 -15.47 -12.47
C ARG A 284 -0.02 -14.29 -11.74
N ASP A 285 -0.17 -13.07 -12.25
CA ASP A 285 0.44 -11.88 -11.64
C ASP A 285 -0.12 -11.66 -10.22
N PHE A 286 -1.41 -11.92 -10.03
CA PHE A 286 -2.07 -11.86 -8.72
C PHE A 286 -1.50 -12.86 -7.70
N VAL A 287 -1.11 -14.06 -8.13
CA VAL A 287 -0.51 -15.08 -7.27
C VAL A 287 0.99 -14.84 -7.07
N GLU A 288 1.69 -14.28 -8.05
CA GLU A 288 3.15 -14.05 -8.01
C GLU A 288 3.54 -12.76 -7.26
N GLN A 289 2.66 -11.76 -7.17
CA GLN A 289 2.94 -10.53 -6.43
C GLN A 289 3.14 -10.78 -4.92
N PRO A 290 3.82 -9.88 -4.20
CA PRO A 290 3.87 -9.88 -2.74
C PRO A 290 2.49 -9.96 -2.08
N LEU A 291 2.40 -10.55 -0.88
CA LEU A 291 1.20 -10.50 -0.05
C LEU A 291 1.33 -9.30 0.90
N LEU A 292 0.82 -8.14 0.48
CA LEU A 292 0.88 -6.89 1.24
C LEU A 292 -0.55 -6.43 1.56
N PRO A 293 -1.06 -6.75 2.76
CA PRO A 293 -2.40 -6.34 3.14
C PRO A 293 -2.60 -4.84 3.19
N ALA A 294 -3.86 -4.41 3.16
CA ALA A 294 -4.21 -2.98 3.16
C ALA A 294 -3.50 -2.19 4.27
N ARG A 295 -3.37 -2.76 5.48
CA ARG A 295 -2.62 -2.12 6.58
C ARG A 295 -1.17 -1.76 6.25
N PHE A 296 -0.50 -2.43 5.31
CA PHE A 296 0.86 -2.09 4.91
C PHE A 296 0.90 -0.65 4.37
N ALA A 297 0.04 -0.36 3.40
CA ALA A 297 -0.12 0.99 2.86
C ALA A 297 -0.83 1.93 3.86
N GLY A 298 -1.73 1.38 4.70
CA GLY A 298 -2.41 2.15 5.74
C GLY A 298 -1.46 2.71 6.81
N GLU A 299 -0.36 2.01 7.10
CA GLU A 299 0.75 2.48 7.94
C GLU A 299 1.73 3.40 7.17
N GLY A 300 1.37 3.84 5.96
CA GLY A 300 2.18 4.71 5.11
C GLY A 300 3.32 4.01 4.37
N LEU A 301 3.47 2.69 4.49
CA LEU A 301 4.57 1.96 3.87
C LEU A 301 4.29 1.72 2.38
N LYS A 302 5.35 1.79 1.57
CA LYS A 302 5.31 1.40 0.15
C LYS A 302 6.55 0.59 -0.21
N LEU A 303 6.36 -0.54 -0.89
CA LEU A 303 7.45 -1.30 -1.47
C LEU A 303 7.85 -0.65 -2.80
N GLU A 304 9.02 -0.01 -2.83
CA GLU A 304 9.53 0.68 -4.02
C GLU A 304 10.35 -0.26 -4.90
N ALA A 305 11.16 -1.13 -4.30
CA ALA A 305 11.98 -2.07 -5.06
C ALA A 305 12.31 -3.34 -4.27
N VAL A 306 12.46 -4.44 -5.00
CA VAL A 306 13.04 -5.70 -4.55
C VAL A 306 14.23 -5.99 -5.45
N ARG A 307 15.44 -6.03 -4.90
CA ARG A 307 16.68 -6.28 -5.65
C ARG A 307 17.33 -7.56 -5.15
N HIS A 308 17.57 -8.50 -6.04
CA HIS A 308 18.25 -9.74 -5.70
C HIS A 308 19.74 -9.45 -5.50
N THR A 309 20.35 -10.08 -4.50
CA THR A 309 21.80 -10.09 -4.28
C THR A 309 22.33 -11.50 -4.47
N SER A 310 23.65 -11.68 -4.46
CA SER A 310 24.29 -12.99 -4.62
C SER A 310 23.93 -14.00 -3.52
N ILE A 311 23.53 -13.51 -2.35
CA ILE A 311 23.26 -14.32 -1.14
C ILE A 311 21.89 -14.04 -0.51
N GLY A 312 21.05 -13.22 -1.15
CA GLY A 312 19.84 -12.69 -0.50
C GLY A 312 19.08 -11.64 -1.29
N VAL A 313 18.50 -10.68 -0.58
CA VAL A 313 17.68 -9.61 -1.18
C VAL A 313 17.91 -8.28 -0.47
N GLN A 314 17.71 -7.20 -1.21
CA GLN A 314 17.55 -5.85 -0.69
C GLN A 314 16.14 -5.34 -1.01
N LEU A 315 15.40 -4.94 0.03
CA LEU A 315 14.10 -4.30 -0.06
C LEU A 315 14.27 -2.80 0.14
N GLN A 316 13.68 -2.01 -0.74
CA GLN A 316 13.57 -0.56 -0.58
C GLN A 316 12.11 -0.21 -0.24
N LEU A 317 11.89 0.35 0.93
CA LEU A 317 10.57 0.78 1.39
C LEU A 317 10.52 2.30 1.58
N ALA A 318 9.48 2.96 1.08
CA ALA A 318 9.13 4.29 1.56
C ALA A 318 8.44 4.16 2.92
N ASN A 319 8.85 5.00 3.88
CA ASN A 319 8.40 4.99 5.27
C ASN A 319 8.16 6.42 5.79
N PRO A 320 7.30 7.23 5.15
CA PRO A 320 7.09 8.63 5.50
C PRO A 320 6.63 8.87 6.94
N GLN A 321 6.06 7.86 7.60
CA GLN A 321 5.61 7.92 8.99
C GLN A 321 6.68 7.47 10.01
N ASP A 322 7.91 7.20 9.56
CA ASP A 322 9.04 6.75 10.38
C ASP A 322 8.69 5.54 11.29
N ARG A 323 7.96 4.57 10.72
CA ARG A 323 7.61 3.32 11.40
C ARG A 323 8.86 2.48 11.63
N PHE A 324 8.87 1.70 12.71
CA PHE A 324 9.89 0.67 12.89
C PHE A 324 9.46 -0.58 12.13
N VAL A 325 10.26 -1.02 11.16
CA VAL A 325 9.96 -2.20 10.34
C VAL A 325 11.02 -3.28 10.53
N LEU A 326 10.55 -4.52 10.73
CA LEU A 326 11.39 -5.71 10.81
C LEU A 326 11.02 -6.66 9.67
N ALA A 327 12.04 -7.13 8.95
CA ALA A 327 11.90 -8.28 8.06
C ALA A 327 12.49 -9.52 8.76
N ARG A 328 11.82 -10.67 8.58
CA ARG A 328 12.25 -11.93 9.17
C ARG A 328 12.11 -13.07 8.16
N PRO A 329 13.19 -13.81 7.84
CA PRO A 329 13.09 -15.04 7.09
C PRO A 329 12.28 -16.09 7.86
N VAL A 330 11.40 -16.80 7.15
CA VAL A 330 10.68 -17.96 7.70
C VAL A 330 11.52 -19.22 7.47
N ALA A 331 11.58 -20.07 8.50
CA ALA A 331 12.25 -21.38 8.42
C ALA A 331 11.76 -22.18 7.19
N PRO A 332 12.62 -22.96 6.50
CA PRO A 332 13.96 -23.40 6.94
C PRO A 332 15.09 -22.40 6.66
N THR A 333 14.78 -21.22 6.11
CA THR A 333 15.80 -20.21 5.80
C THR A 333 16.49 -19.73 7.09
N VAL A 334 17.81 -19.94 7.18
CA VAL A 334 18.66 -19.41 8.24
C VAL A 334 19.33 -18.15 7.73
N GLY A 335 19.10 -17.02 8.41
CA GLY A 335 19.55 -15.73 7.92
C GLY A 335 19.12 -14.57 8.81
N GLY A 336 19.72 -13.40 8.58
CA GLY A 336 19.40 -12.17 9.29
C GLY A 336 18.97 -11.09 8.30
N CYS A 337 18.10 -10.19 8.77
CA CYS A 337 17.79 -8.97 8.05
C CYS A 337 18.31 -7.76 8.84
N THR A 338 18.78 -6.74 8.14
CA THR A 338 19.04 -5.43 8.77
C THR A 338 17.74 -4.79 9.25
N SER A 339 17.84 -3.86 10.20
CA SER A 339 16.69 -3.11 10.72
C SER A 339 17.01 -1.60 10.68
N PRO A 340 17.06 -1.01 9.47
CA PRO A 340 17.28 0.42 9.31
C PRO A 340 16.12 1.23 9.91
N THR A 341 16.36 2.51 10.14
CA THR A 341 15.36 3.49 10.63
C THR A 341 15.33 4.69 9.68
N GLY A 342 14.29 5.52 9.75
CA GLY A 342 14.13 6.69 8.92
C GLY A 342 13.04 6.54 7.86
N THR A 343 12.91 7.59 7.05
CA THR A 343 11.78 7.74 6.11
C THR A 343 11.92 6.95 4.81
N VAL A 344 13.09 6.34 4.57
CA VAL A 344 13.36 5.39 3.51
C VAL A 344 14.16 4.25 4.12
N LEU A 345 13.69 3.01 3.95
CA LEU A 345 14.30 1.83 4.54
C LEU A 345 14.96 0.98 3.47
N GLU A 346 16.25 0.70 3.64
CA GLU A 346 16.99 -0.30 2.86
C GLU A 346 17.23 -1.55 3.70
N ILE A 347 16.29 -2.50 3.66
CA ILE A 347 16.36 -3.74 4.40
C ILE A 347 17.14 -4.76 3.58
N ARG A 348 18.27 -5.24 4.09
CA ARG A 348 19.08 -6.29 3.47
C ARG A 348 18.88 -7.57 4.24
N CYS A 349 18.52 -8.65 3.55
CA CYS A 349 18.29 -9.96 4.15
C CYS A 349 19.20 -10.98 3.47
N ASP A 350 20.05 -11.63 4.25
CA ASP A 350 20.87 -12.76 3.79
C ASP A 350 20.05 -14.05 3.96
N LEU A 351 19.85 -14.79 2.86
CA LEU A 351 18.97 -15.97 2.83
C LEU A 351 19.76 -17.29 2.72
N SER A 352 21.10 -17.18 2.67
CA SER A 352 22.12 -18.22 2.88
C SER A 352 22.06 -19.47 1.99
N SER A 353 21.07 -19.63 1.13
CA SER A 353 20.92 -20.79 0.24
C SER A 353 20.14 -20.41 -1.02
N PRO A 354 20.34 -21.11 -2.16
CA PRO A 354 19.45 -21.02 -3.30
C PRO A 354 18.07 -21.61 -3.03
N GLY A 355 17.07 -21.19 -3.82
CA GLY A 355 15.72 -21.73 -3.76
C GLY A 355 14.68 -20.70 -3.35
N ARG A 356 13.51 -21.18 -2.89
CA ARG A 356 12.40 -20.33 -2.47
C ARG A 356 12.52 -19.97 -1.00
N HIS A 357 12.52 -18.68 -0.74
CA HIS A 357 12.53 -18.09 0.58
C HIS A 357 11.27 -17.26 0.81
N ARG A 358 10.94 -17.09 2.08
CA ARG A 358 9.81 -16.29 2.52
C ARG A 358 10.27 -15.31 3.56
N LEU A 359 10.01 -14.03 3.31
CA LEU A 359 10.24 -12.94 4.24
C LEU A 359 8.90 -12.46 4.79
N GLN A 360 8.77 -12.43 6.11
CA GLN A 360 7.65 -11.77 6.78
C GLN A 360 8.07 -10.38 7.25
N LEU A 361 7.22 -9.40 6.97
CA LEU A 361 7.38 -8.02 7.39
C LEU A 361 6.51 -7.75 8.61
N PHE A 362 7.05 -7.01 9.57
CA PHE A 362 6.35 -6.56 10.76
C PHE A 362 6.63 -5.09 11.02
N SER A 363 5.67 -4.36 11.58
CA SER A 363 5.78 -2.92 11.82
C SER A 363 5.29 -2.54 13.21
N SER A 364 5.83 -1.44 13.76
CA SER A 364 5.48 -0.87 15.05
C SER A 364 5.63 0.65 15.05
N ASP A 365 4.88 1.32 15.94
CA ASP A 365 5.05 2.74 16.30
C ASP A 365 6.22 2.96 17.27
N ARG A 366 6.72 1.88 17.87
CA ARG A 366 7.77 1.93 18.89
C ARG A 366 8.90 1.01 18.51
N ARG A 367 10.12 1.45 18.84
CA ARG A 367 11.33 0.67 18.62
C ARG A 367 11.29 -0.67 19.35
N GLU A 368 10.76 -0.69 20.56
CA GLU A 368 10.64 -1.88 21.39
C GLU A 368 9.17 -2.17 21.71
N GLY A 369 8.84 -3.46 21.79
CA GLY A 369 7.50 -3.92 22.09
C GLY A 369 6.93 -4.82 21.00
N THR A 370 5.64 -4.65 20.72
CA THR A 370 4.89 -5.51 19.80
C THR A 370 4.95 -4.95 18.39
N TYR A 371 5.43 -5.78 17.48
CA TYR A 371 5.40 -5.56 16.04
C TYR A 371 4.30 -6.42 15.43
N LEU A 372 3.43 -5.80 14.65
CA LEU A 372 2.30 -6.47 14.02
C LEU A 372 2.70 -6.87 12.58
N TRP A 373 2.29 -8.05 12.11
CA TRP A 373 2.62 -8.54 10.77
C TRP A 373 2.01 -7.67 9.65
N VAL A 374 2.80 -6.98 8.83
CA VAL A 374 2.30 -6.10 7.74
C VAL A 374 2.39 -6.71 6.35
N GLY A 375 3.00 -7.89 6.18
CA GLY A 375 3.10 -8.47 4.84
C GLY A 375 4.09 -9.61 4.71
N GLN A 376 4.12 -10.21 3.52
CA GLN A 376 4.98 -11.31 3.17
C GLN A 376 5.47 -11.17 1.73
N ILE A 377 6.75 -11.45 1.53
CA ILE A 377 7.40 -11.46 0.21
C ILE A 377 8.03 -12.84 0.02
N ASP A 378 7.64 -13.52 -1.05
CA ASP A 378 8.28 -14.75 -1.50
C ASP A 378 9.39 -14.40 -2.50
N ILE A 379 10.56 -14.99 -2.34
CA ILE A 379 11.77 -14.69 -3.12
C ILE A 379 12.31 -16.00 -3.67
N ALA A 380 12.57 -16.05 -4.96
CA ALA A 380 13.29 -17.16 -5.59
C ALA A 380 14.74 -16.74 -5.87
N LEU A 381 15.68 -17.35 -5.16
CA LEU A 381 17.11 -17.18 -5.44
C LEU A 381 17.57 -18.26 -6.44
N PRO A 382 18.27 -17.86 -7.51
CA PRO A 382 18.77 -18.82 -8.49
C PRO A 382 19.83 -19.74 -7.86
N HIS A 383 19.88 -20.99 -8.33
CA HIS A 383 21.04 -21.84 -8.08
C HIS A 383 22.28 -21.18 -8.69
N GLN A 384 23.29 -20.89 -7.88
CA GLN A 384 24.59 -20.49 -8.41
C GLN A 384 25.09 -21.63 -9.30
N LYS A 385 25.26 -21.37 -10.60
CA LYS A 385 26.02 -22.29 -11.45
C LYS A 385 27.41 -22.35 -10.86
N SER A 386 27.90 -23.56 -10.57
CA SER A 386 29.28 -23.77 -10.17
C SER A 386 30.20 -23.26 -11.28
N GLU A 387 30.80 -22.08 -11.10
CA GLU A 387 32.00 -21.70 -11.85
C GLU A 387 33.15 -22.55 -11.31
N GLY A 388 33.31 -23.76 -11.86
CA GLY A 388 34.21 -24.77 -11.31
C GLY A 388 34.51 -25.92 -12.26
N ALA A 389 34.69 -25.63 -13.55
CA ALA A 389 35.43 -26.50 -14.46
C ALA A 389 36.17 -25.61 -15.47
N ARG A 390 37.26 -24.99 -15.03
CA ARG A 390 38.30 -24.49 -15.94
C ARG A 390 39.44 -25.51 -15.94
N ASN A 391 39.91 -25.78 -17.16
CA ASN A 391 41.11 -26.52 -17.56
C ASN A 391 40.89 -28.01 -17.89
N ALA A 392 40.29 -28.27 -19.06
CA ALA A 392 40.81 -29.35 -19.90
C ALA A 392 41.93 -28.75 -20.76
N PRO A 393 43.15 -29.33 -20.77
CA PRO A 393 44.23 -28.84 -21.59
C PRO A 393 43.95 -29.14 -23.06
N ASP A 394 44.32 -28.16 -23.88
CA ASP A 394 44.48 -28.19 -25.32
C ASP A 394 45.04 -29.55 -25.78
N THR A 395 44.22 -30.36 -26.45
CA THR A 395 44.71 -31.54 -27.16
C THR A 395 44.54 -31.28 -28.64
N GLN A 396 45.72 -31.04 -29.23
CA GLN A 396 46.08 -30.90 -30.62
C GLN A 396 45.07 -31.38 -31.68
N VAL A 397 44.85 -30.46 -32.61
CA VAL A 397 44.55 -30.67 -34.02
C VAL A 397 45.28 -31.91 -34.57
N GLY A 398 44.50 -32.87 -35.07
CA GLY A 398 44.93 -33.89 -36.00
C GLY A 398 44.20 -33.69 -37.33
N GLU A 399 44.99 -33.54 -38.39
CA GLU A 399 44.59 -33.23 -39.77
C GLU A 399 43.67 -34.27 -40.42
N ILE A 400 42.97 -33.78 -41.43
CA ILE A 400 42.23 -34.52 -42.43
C ILE A 400 43.25 -35.10 -43.44
N GLU A 401 43.24 -36.42 -43.63
CA GLU A 401 43.21 -37.10 -44.94
C GLU A 401 42.34 -38.35 -44.84
#